data_AF-A0A3B0S4X7-F1
#
_entry.id   AF-A0A3B0S4X7-F1
#
_cell.length_a   1.000
_cell.length_b   1.000
_cell.length_c   1.000
_cell.angle_alpha   90.00
_cell.angle_beta   90.00
_cell.angle_gamma   90.00
#
_symmetry.space_group_name_H-M   'P 1'
#
loop_
_entity.id
_entity.type
_entity.pdbx_description
1 polymer ?
#
loop_
_entity_poly.entity_id
_entity_poly.type
_entity_poly.pdbx_seq_one_letter_code
_entity_poly.pdbx_strand_id
1 'polypeptide(L)'
;MPTNGNGLESRTNRWMIAGLVLMLIGVLAFPIYRIYEPIQRADAAEQTQNNLALAGESLWSSTCASCHGAYGQGVDAPALNSVQFLSIASNEQILSIASSGVPGTEMSAYGQQFGGPLTQEQLISVVACIRSWEDTAPDRPDWRDMLTADAGGHDEAPADGGHDEAPPASDHDADGADDHDEVASSDGPPACGPNYDIAAFEDHDADGTADHDEAPAQDGDHAEDGDPDGDGHDEG
;
A
#
# COMPACT_ATOMS: atom_id res chain seq x y z
N MET A 1 -16.01 8.67 -87.57
CA MET A 1 -16.94 8.00 -86.64
C MET A 1 -16.28 8.02 -85.27
N PRO A 2 -16.84 8.69 -84.25
CA PRO A 2 -16.27 8.67 -82.91
C PRO A 2 -16.48 7.28 -82.29
N THR A 3 -15.43 6.71 -81.70
CA THR A 3 -15.45 5.39 -81.09
C THR A 3 -15.96 5.46 -79.65
N ASN A 4 -17.06 4.78 -79.35
CA ASN A 4 -17.69 4.77 -78.01
C ASN A 4 -16.90 3.98 -76.93
N GLY A 5 -15.64 3.61 -77.18
CA GLY A 5 -14.83 2.75 -76.31
C GLY A 5 -14.52 3.38 -74.94
N ASN A 6 -14.14 4.66 -74.94
CA ASN A 6 -13.66 5.40 -73.78
C ASN A 6 -14.66 5.39 -72.59
N GLY A 7 -15.96 5.29 -72.88
CA GLY A 7 -17.02 5.26 -71.87
C GLY A 7 -17.28 3.87 -71.24
N LEU A 8 -16.82 2.79 -71.85
CA LEU A 8 -16.82 1.45 -71.23
C LEU A 8 -15.56 1.28 -70.37
N GLU A 9 -14.42 1.64 -70.93
CA GLU A 9 -13.09 1.49 -70.31
C GLU A 9 -12.96 2.27 -69.00
N SER A 10 -13.44 3.53 -68.97
CA SER A 10 -13.47 4.36 -67.75
C SER A 10 -14.41 3.83 -66.66
N ARG A 11 -15.52 3.15 -67.03
CA ARG A 11 -16.42 2.51 -66.06
C ARG A 11 -15.77 1.26 -65.47
N THR A 12 -15.20 0.39 -66.29
CA THR A 12 -14.50 -0.82 -65.83
C THR A 12 -13.30 -0.48 -64.93
N ASN A 13 -12.49 0.52 -65.32
CA ASN A 13 -11.34 0.97 -64.54
C ASN A 13 -11.74 1.46 -63.13
N ARG A 14 -12.84 2.23 -63.02
CA ARG A 14 -13.37 2.67 -61.72
C ARG A 14 -13.71 1.51 -60.78
N TRP A 15 -14.31 0.43 -61.29
CA TRP A 15 -14.63 -0.75 -60.48
C TRP A 15 -13.37 -1.53 -60.07
N MET A 16 -12.37 -1.65 -60.95
CA MET A 16 -11.09 -2.30 -60.63
C MET A 16 -10.31 -1.51 -59.56
N ILE A 17 -10.26 -0.18 -59.67
CA ILE A 17 -9.64 0.69 -58.66
C ILE A 17 -10.39 0.58 -57.32
N ALA A 18 -11.72 0.59 -57.31
CA ALA A 18 -12.50 0.44 -56.08
C ALA A 18 -12.24 -0.91 -55.39
N GLY A 19 -12.15 -2.01 -56.14
CA GLY A 19 -11.80 -3.33 -55.61
C GLY A 19 -10.38 -3.38 -55.05
N LEU A 20 -9.41 -2.78 -55.74
CA LEU A 20 -8.01 -2.72 -55.30
C LEU A 20 -7.85 -1.86 -54.04
N VAL A 21 -8.55 -0.73 -53.94
CA VAL A 21 -8.60 0.10 -52.73
C VAL A 21 -9.20 -0.66 -51.56
N LEU A 22 -10.32 -1.38 -51.75
CA LEU A 22 -10.94 -2.19 -50.69
C LEU A 22 -10.00 -3.34 -50.24
N MET A 23 -9.31 -3.99 -51.17
CA MET A 23 -8.27 -4.98 -50.85
C MET A 23 -7.12 -4.36 -50.04
N LEU A 24 -6.59 -3.21 -50.46
CA LEU A 24 -5.53 -2.51 -49.71
C LEU A 24 -6.00 -2.10 -48.30
N ILE A 25 -7.24 -1.62 -48.16
CA ILE A 25 -7.83 -1.31 -46.85
C ILE A 25 -7.89 -2.57 -45.97
N GLY A 26 -8.32 -3.72 -46.49
CA GLY A 26 -8.32 -4.98 -45.74
C GLY A 26 -6.90 -5.45 -45.35
N VAL A 27 -5.95 -5.35 -46.29
CA VAL A 27 -4.54 -5.71 -46.08
C VAL A 27 -3.84 -4.79 -45.08
N LEU A 28 -4.26 -3.53 -44.96
CA LEU A 28 -3.76 -2.58 -43.95
C LEU A 28 -4.50 -2.68 -42.61
N ALA A 29 -5.81 -2.96 -42.62
CA ALA A 29 -6.62 -3.08 -41.41
C ALA A 29 -6.16 -4.24 -40.52
N PHE A 30 -5.72 -5.37 -41.10
CA PHE A 30 -5.20 -6.51 -40.33
C PHE A 30 -3.92 -6.21 -39.53
N PRO A 31 -2.81 -5.70 -40.10
CA PRO A 31 -1.63 -5.34 -39.32
C PRO A 31 -1.91 -4.17 -38.37
N ILE A 32 -2.76 -3.22 -38.72
CA ILE A 32 -3.20 -2.14 -37.82
C ILE A 32 -3.93 -2.73 -36.59
N TYR A 33 -4.90 -3.63 -36.79
CA TYR A 33 -5.59 -4.33 -35.70
C TYR A 33 -4.62 -5.12 -34.81
N ARG A 34 -3.66 -5.83 -35.41
CA ARG A 34 -2.62 -6.61 -34.71
C ARG A 34 -1.64 -5.74 -33.89
N ILE A 35 -1.51 -4.45 -34.21
CA ILE A 35 -0.71 -3.49 -33.44
C ILE A 35 -1.53 -2.86 -32.29
N TYR A 36 -2.85 -2.72 -32.42
CA TYR A 36 -3.72 -2.25 -31.34
C TYR A 36 -4.11 -3.33 -30.33
N GLU A 37 -4.19 -4.60 -30.76
CA GLU A 37 -4.49 -5.75 -29.89
C GLU A 37 -3.57 -5.91 -28.65
N PRO A 38 -2.24 -5.72 -28.72
CA PRO A 38 -1.38 -5.80 -27.52
C PRO A 38 -1.56 -4.62 -26.55
N ILE A 39 -1.91 -3.42 -27.04
CA ILE A 39 -2.06 -2.22 -26.20
C ILE A 39 -3.23 -2.42 -25.23
N GLN A 40 -4.41 -2.77 -25.75
CA GLN A 40 -5.60 -3.02 -24.91
C GLN A 40 -5.40 -4.15 -23.88
N ARG A 41 -4.48 -5.09 -24.14
CA ARG A 41 -4.13 -6.16 -23.20
C ARG A 41 -3.21 -5.67 -22.09
N ALA A 42 -2.32 -4.71 -22.36
CA ALA A 42 -1.48 -4.07 -21.36
C ALA A 42 -2.34 -3.20 -20.44
N ASP A 43 -3.14 -2.30 -21.00
CA ASP A 43 -4.04 -1.41 -20.24
C ASP A 43 -4.98 -2.22 -19.31
N ALA A 44 -5.54 -3.33 -19.81
CA ALA A 44 -6.41 -4.20 -19.02
C ALA A 44 -5.67 -4.99 -17.93
N ALA A 45 -4.40 -5.35 -18.16
CA ALA A 45 -3.57 -6.01 -17.14
C ALA A 45 -3.19 -5.03 -16.03
N GLU A 46 -2.76 -3.81 -16.39
CA GLU A 46 -2.47 -2.71 -15.47
C GLU A 46 -3.70 -2.36 -14.62
N GLN A 47 -4.86 -2.15 -15.24
CA GLN A 47 -6.11 -1.90 -14.53
C GLN A 47 -6.47 -3.06 -13.57
N THR A 48 -6.18 -4.30 -13.94
CA THR A 48 -6.40 -5.46 -13.07
C THR A 48 -5.47 -5.43 -11.85
N GLN A 49 -4.19 -5.08 -12.03
CA GLN A 49 -3.24 -4.93 -10.92
C GLN A 49 -3.64 -3.78 -9.98
N ASN A 50 -4.01 -2.63 -10.53
CA ASN A 50 -4.46 -1.47 -9.75
C ASN A 50 -5.71 -1.81 -8.90
N ASN A 51 -6.68 -2.53 -9.47
CA ASN A 51 -7.85 -2.99 -8.72
C ASN A 51 -7.50 -3.99 -7.61
N LEU A 52 -6.50 -4.86 -7.82
CA LEU A 52 -6.02 -5.80 -6.80
C LEU A 52 -5.25 -5.08 -5.69
N ALA A 53 -4.43 -4.08 -6.02
CA ALA A 53 -3.71 -3.27 -5.04
C ALA A 53 -4.67 -2.50 -4.12
N LEU A 54 -5.70 -1.86 -4.69
CA LEU A 54 -6.75 -1.16 -3.93
C LEU A 54 -7.59 -2.12 -3.06
N ALA A 55 -7.85 -3.35 -3.54
CA ALA A 55 -8.49 -4.37 -2.69
C ALA A 55 -7.54 -4.82 -1.55
N GLY A 56 -6.24 -4.88 -1.83
CA GLY A 56 -5.19 -5.23 -0.88
C GLY A 56 -4.98 -4.19 0.22
N GLU A 57 -5.23 -2.92 -0.05
CA GLU A 57 -5.08 -1.80 0.90
C GLU A 57 -5.86 -2.00 2.20
N SER A 58 -7.14 -2.36 2.10
CA SER A 58 -7.98 -2.66 3.27
C SER A 58 -7.47 -3.82 4.12
N LEU A 59 -6.86 -4.82 3.47
CA LEU A 59 -6.27 -5.98 4.13
C LEU A 59 -4.91 -5.63 4.74
N TRP A 60 -4.10 -4.83 4.05
CA TRP A 60 -2.81 -4.33 4.52
C TRP A 60 -3.00 -3.52 5.81
N SER A 61 -3.89 -2.52 5.78
CA SER A 61 -4.23 -1.67 6.93
C SER A 61 -4.69 -2.48 8.16
N SER A 62 -5.58 -3.46 7.96
CA SER A 62 -6.16 -4.25 9.05
C SER A 62 -5.30 -5.42 9.55
N THR A 63 -4.29 -5.87 8.79
CA THR A 63 -3.60 -7.16 9.03
C THR A 63 -2.08 -7.06 9.08
N CYS A 64 -1.47 -6.09 8.38
CA CYS A 64 -0.02 -6.04 8.14
C CYS A 64 0.61 -4.72 8.62
N ALA A 65 -0.12 -3.61 8.50
CA ALA A 65 0.37 -2.27 8.75
C ALA A 65 0.84 -2.02 10.20
N SER A 66 0.31 -2.75 11.18
CA SER A 66 0.72 -2.63 12.59
C SER A 66 2.19 -2.96 12.84
N CYS A 67 2.81 -3.80 12.00
CA CYS A 67 4.21 -4.21 12.16
C CYS A 67 5.09 -3.75 10.99
N HIS A 68 4.55 -3.69 9.78
CA HIS A 68 5.27 -3.25 8.58
C HIS A 68 5.04 -1.76 8.22
N GLY A 69 4.27 -1.04 9.03
CA GLY A 69 3.91 0.36 8.79
C GLY A 69 2.78 0.53 7.76
N ALA A 70 2.05 1.65 7.87
CA ALA A 70 0.92 1.97 6.99
C ALA A 70 1.26 1.91 5.49
N TYR A 71 2.49 2.29 5.12
CA TYR A 71 2.98 2.42 3.75
C TYR A 71 4.08 1.40 3.40
N GLY A 72 4.23 0.33 4.21
CA GLY A 72 5.28 -0.68 4.03
C GLY A 72 6.67 -0.23 4.50
N GLN A 73 6.78 0.91 5.19
CA GLN A 73 8.04 1.53 5.58
C GLN A 73 8.85 0.75 6.62
N GLY A 74 8.25 -0.26 7.27
CA GLY A 74 8.77 -0.95 8.45
C GLY A 74 8.55 -0.13 9.72
N VAL A 75 8.24 -0.83 10.82
CA VAL A 75 8.32 -0.28 12.19
C VAL A 75 9.00 -1.31 13.09
N ASP A 76 8.27 -2.33 13.55
CA ASP A 76 8.77 -3.47 14.31
C ASP A 76 9.09 -4.69 13.42
N ALA A 77 8.85 -4.58 12.12
CA ALA A 77 9.14 -5.59 11.11
C ALA A 77 9.78 -4.95 9.84
N PRO A 78 10.46 -5.75 8.99
CA PRO A 78 11.20 -5.28 7.81
C PRO A 78 10.41 -4.35 6.87
N ALA A 79 11.12 -3.39 6.27
CA ALA A 79 10.59 -2.43 5.30
C ALA A 79 10.31 -3.10 3.94
N LEU A 80 9.03 -3.34 3.66
CA LEU A 80 8.57 -4.02 2.44
C LEU A 80 8.41 -3.08 1.24
N ASN A 81 8.45 -1.75 1.44
CA ASN A 81 8.45 -0.78 0.35
C ASN A 81 9.87 -0.47 -0.21
N SER A 82 10.91 -1.15 0.26
CA SER A 82 12.29 -0.91 -0.18
C SER A 82 12.61 -1.48 -1.56
N VAL A 83 13.46 -0.78 -2.32
CA VAL A 83 14.02 -1.28 -3.60
C VAL A 83 14.70 -2.63 -3.40
N GLN A 84 15.39 -2.82 -2.28
CA GLN A 84 16.14 -4.03 -1.94
C GLN A 84 15.24 -5.24 -1.71
N PHE A 85 14.11 -5.08 -1.02
CA PHE A 85 13.13 -6.16 -0.86
C PHE A 85 12.44 -6.48 -2.18
N LEU A 86 11.89 -5.45 -2.84
CA LEU A 86 11.05 -5.61 -4.02
C LEU A 86 11.83 -6.20 -5.20
N SER A 87 13.11 -5.85 -5.36
CA SER A 87 13.96 -6.37 -6.44
C SER A 87 14.40 -7.83 -6.26
N ILE A 88 14.38 -8.40 -5.05
CA ILE A 88 14.84 -9.78 -4.78
C ILE A 88 13.71 -10.76 -4.48
N ALA A 89 12.60 -10.30 -3.90
CA ALA A 89 11.46 -11.14 -3.58
C ALA A 89 10.59 -11.31 -4.84
N SER A 90 10.15 -12.53 -5.16
CA SER A 90 9.14 -12.80 -6.19
C SER A 90 7.73 -12.78 -5.61
N ASN A 91 6.70 -12.62 -6.45
CA ASN A 91 5.29 -12.65 -6.01
C ASN A 91 4.95 -13.95 -5.26
N GLU A 92 5.48 -15.07 -5.73
CA GLU A 92 5.30 -16.40 -5.14
C GLU A 92 6.02 -16.52 -3.79
N GLN A 93 7.17 -15.87 -3.63
CA GLN A 93 7.89 -15.82 -2.35
C GLN A 93 7.14 -14.98 -1.31
N ILE A 94 6.69 -13.78 -1.68
CA ILE A 94 5.89 -12.92 -0.79
C ILE A 94 4.58 -13.63 -0.42
N LEU A 95 3.87 -14.20 -1.40
CA LEU A 95 2.65 -14.99 -1.19
C LEU A 95 2.89 -16.19 -0.29
N SER A 96 3.98 -16.94 -0.48
CA SER A 96 4.30 -18.10 0.35
C SER A 96 4.60 -17.68 1.79
N ILE A 97 5.40 -16.63 1.99
CA ILE A 97 5.76 -16.13 3.32
C ILE A 97 4.53 -15.58 4.04
N ALA A 98 3.72 -14.73 3.41
CA ALA A 98 2.48 -14.23 4.01
C ALA A 98 1.47 -15.36 4.30
N SER A 99 1.41 -16.38 3.44
CA SER A 99 0.54 -17.53 3.65
C SER A 99 0.98 -18.38 4.86
N SER A 100 2.25 -18.77 4.95
CA SER A 100 2.76 -19.70 5.98
C SER A 100 3.32 -19.05 7.24
N GLY A 101 3.50 -17.72 7.24
CA GLY A 101 4.29 -17.01 8.24
C GLY A 101 5.79 -17.31 8.15
N VAL A 102 6.55 -16.81 9.13
CA VAL A 102 7.97 -17.10 9.32
C VAL A 102 8.16 -17.83 10.65
N PRO A 103 8.49 -19.14 10.65
CA PRO A 103 8.65 -19.90 11.88
C PRO A 103 9.75 -19.32 12.79
N GLY A 104 9.39 -19.01 14.05
CA GLY A 104 10.30 -18.43 15.03
C GLY A 104 10.33 -16.90 15.06
N THR A 105 9.39 -16.22 14.39
CA THR A 105 9.12 -14.79 14.57
C THR A 105 7.64 -14.55 14.86
N GLU A 106 7.27 -13.31 15.18
CA GLU A 106 5.87 -12.88 15.36
C GLU A 106 5.05 -12.88 14.07
N MET A 107 5.69 -13.03 12.89
CA MET A 107 5.00 -13.08 11.60
C MET A 107 4.25 -14.40 11.43
N SER A 108 3.03 -14.43 11.97
CA SER A 108 2.12 -15.57 11.95
C SER A 108 1.67 -15.95 10.53
N ALA A 109 1.08 -17.14 10.40
CA ALA A 109 0.52 -17.60 9.13
C ALA A 109 -0.84 -16.94 8.87
N TYR A 110 -0.96 -16.17 7.79
CA TYR A 110 -2.22 -15.50 7.44
C TYR A 110 -3.10 -16.29 6.46
N GLY A 111 -2.57 -17.31 5.77
CA GLY A 111 -3.34 -18.12 4.85
C GLY A 111 -4.24 -19.15 5.54
N GLN A 112 -5.49 -19.27 5.12
CA GLN A 112 -6.45 -20.26 5.65
C GLN A 112 -5.95 -21.71 5.61
N GLN A 113 -5.14 -22.08 4.61
CA GLN A 113 -4.50 -23.39 4.50
C GLN A 113 -3.50 -23.70 5.64
N PHE A 114 -3.06 -22.67 6.37
CA PHE A 114 -2.18 -22.76 7.54
C PHE A 114 -2.87 -22.27 8.83
N GLY A 115 -4.19 -22.03 8.79
CA GLY A 115 -4.99 -21.61 9.96
C GLY A 115 -5.21 -20.10 10.11
N GLY A 116 -4.67 -19.27 9.21
CA GLY A 116 -4.89 -17.82 9.21
C GLY A 116 -6.25 -17.39 8.61
N PRO A 117 -6.60 -16.09 8.69
CA PRO A 117 -7.92 -15.61 8.28
C PRO A 117 -8.09 -15.44 6.76
N LEU A 118 -7.01 -15.22 6.01
CA LEU A 118 -7.07 -14.76 4.61
C LEU A 118 -7.16 -15.90 3.59
N THR A 119 -8.01 -15.73 2.58
CA THR A 119 -8.01 -16.60 1.38
C THR A 119 -6.77 -16.35 0.52
N GLN A 120 -6.51 -17.25 -0.43
CA GLN A 120 -5.41 -17.10 -1.37
C GLN A 120 -5.58 -15.86 -2.26
N GLU A 121 -6.81 -15.56 -2.65
CA GLU A 121 -7.18 -14.38 -3.44
C GLU A 121 -6.94 -13.08 -2.66
N GLN A 122 -7.29 -13.06 -1.36
CA GLN A 122 -6.99 -11.92 -0.47
C GLN A 122 -5.49 -11.70 -0.30
N LEU A 123 -4.71 -12.77 -0.12
CA LEU A 123 -3.24 -12.67 -0.09
C LEU A 123 -2.65 -12.20 -1.42
N ILE A 124 -3.22 -12.58 -2.57
CA ILE A 124 -2.81 -12.05 -3.88
C ILE A 124 -3.07 -10.54 -3.97
N SER A 125 -4.19 -10.05 -3.46
CA SER A 125 -4.45 -8.60 -3.35
C SER A 125 -3.44 -7.89 -2.44
N VAL A 126 -3.06 -8.49 -1.31
CA VAL A 126 -1.98 -7.95 -0.44
C VAL A 126 -0.63 -7.90 -1.17
N VAL A 127 -0.28 -8.93 -1.94
CA VAL A 127 0.94 -8.92 -2.79
C VAL A 127 0.85 -7.83 -3.86
N ALA A 128 -0.32 -7.61 -4.47
CA ALA A 128 -0.52 -6.53 -5.43
C ALA A 128 -0.39 -5.13 -4.78
N CYS A 129 -0.83 -4.97 -3.53
CA CYS A 129 -0.56 -3.76 -2.75
C CYS A 129 0.95 -3.54 -2.59
N ILE A 130 1.68 -4.55 -2.08
CA ILE A 130 3.14 -4.46 -1.87
C ILE A 130 3.88 -4.10 -3.19
N ARG A 131 3.41 -4.62 -4.32
CA ARG A 131 3.98 -4.32 -5.66
C ARG A 131 3.67 -2.94 -6.19
N SER A 132 2.62 -2.29 -5.73
CA SER A 132 2.31 -0.92 -6.16
C SER A 132 3.35 0.12 -5.73
N TRP A 133 4.23 -0.24 -4.79
CA TRP A 133 5.33 0.59 -4.31
C TRP A 133 6.56 0.57 -5.22
N GLU A 134 6.66 -0.35 -6.19
CA GLU A 134 7.89 -0.55 -7.00
C GLU A 134 8.37 0.71 -7.76
N ASP A 135 7.45 1.56 -8.21
CA ASP A 135 7.77 2.78 -8.98
C ASP A 135 8.29 3.94 -8.10
N THR A 136 7.99 3.95 -6.80
CA THR A 136 8.34 5.03 -5.85
C THR A 136 9.14 4.53 -4.63
N ALA A 137 9.54 3.27 -4.62
CA ALA A 137 10.27 2.61 -3.54
C ALA A 137 11.57 3.37 -3.15
N PRO A 138 11.80 3.68 -1.86
CA PRO A 138 13.07 4.24 -1.40
C PRO A 138 14.21 3.21 -1.44
N ASP A 139 15.43 3.72 -1.64
CA ASP A 139 16.68 2.97 -1.47
C ASP A 139 16.96 2.80 0.03
N ARG A 140 16.75 1.58 0.56
CA ARG A 140 16.90 1.23 1.98
C ARG A 140 17.73 -0.06 2.13
N PRO A 141 19.07 0.02 2.16
CA PRO A 141 19.94 -1.16 2.29
C PRO A 141 19.70 -1.94 3.59
N ASP A 142 19.26 -1.23 4.62
CA ASP A 142 18.88 -1.62 5.98
C ASP A 142 17.47 -2.23 6.09
N TRP A 143 16.74 -2.46 4.99
CA TRP A 143 15.33 -2.89 5.01
C TRP A 143 14.99 -4.14 5.86
N ARG A 144 15.99 -4.97 6.18
CA ARG A 144 15.84 -6.19 7.00
C ARG A 144 15.93 -5.90 8.49
N ASP A 145 16.63 -4.83 8.83
CA ASP A 145 16.89 -4.42 10.18
C ASP A 145 15.58 -3.79 10.69
N MET A 146 15.11 -4.27 11.83
CA MET A 146 14.03 -3.60 12.54
C MET A 146 14.56 -2.20 12.89
N LEU A 147 13.75 -1.14 12.77
CA LEU A 147 14.18 0.27 12.93
C LEU A 147 14.61 0.63 14.39
N THR A 148 14.89 -0.38 15.19
CA THR A 148 15.21 -0.38 16.62
C THR A 148 16.45 -1.25 16.91
N ALA A 149 17.52 -1.07 16.13
CA ALA A 149 18.87 -1.53 16.48
C ALA A 149 19.92 -0.39 16.46
N ASP A 150 20.03 0.35 15.35
CA ASP A 150 21.05 1.38 15.17
C ASP A 150 20.62 2.57 14.27
N ALA A 151 19.65 3.37 14.73
CA ALA A 151 19.47 4.75 14.24
C ALA A 151 20.62 5.68 14.70
N GLY A 152 21.88 5.23 14.56
CA GLY A 152 23.07 5.85 15.12
C GLY A 152 24.34 4.98 15.08
N GLY A 153 24.97 4.86 13.91
CA GLY A 153 26.42 4.69 13.81
C GLY A 153 26.93 3.38 13.19
N HIS A 154 27.17 3.40 11.88
CA HIS A 154 28.05 2.42 11.24
C HIS A 154 29.54 2.71 11.56
N ASP A 155 30.11 1.94 12.49
CA ASP A 155 31.55 1.64 12.57
C ASP A 155 31.69 0.20 13.12
N GLU A 156 31.96 -0.76 12.23
CA GLU A 156 31.98 -2.19 12.57
C GLU A 156 33.17 -2.59 13.47
N ALA A 157 32.88 -3.30 14.58
CA ALA A 157 33.88 -4.07 15.34
C ALA A 157 33.28 -5.37 15.90
N PRO A 158 34.05 -6.47 16.03
CA PRO A 158 33.49 -7.83 16.05
C PRO A 158 33.08 -8.37 17.43
N ALA A 159 32.27 -9.43 17.38
CA ALA A 159 31.54 -10.04 18.50
C ALA A 159 32.39 -10.56 19.69
N ASP A 160 31.89 -10.20 20.88
CA ASP A 160 32.14 -10.66 22.24
C ASP A 160 30.82 -10.35 22.97
N GLY A 161 30.14 -11.23 23.74
CA GLY A 161 30.53 -12.52 24.28
C GLY A 161 29.96 -12.73 25.69
N GLY A 162 28.67 -12.48 25.90
CA GLY A 162 28.04 -12.63 27.21
C GLY A 162 26.51 -12.72 27.17
N HIS A 163 25.97 -13.81 27.72
CA HIS A 163 24.63 -13.78 28.30
C HIS A 163 24.71 -13.10 29.67
N ASP A 164 23.68 -12.35 30.08
CA ASP A 164 23.04 -12.52 31.40
C ASP A 164 21.77 -11.65 31.55
N GLU A 165 20.78 -12.25 32.21
CA GLU A 165 19.62 -11.71 32.95
C GLU A 165 18.60 -10.73 32.30
N ALA A 166 17.33 -11.15 32.34
CA ALA A 166 16.16 -10.33 31.99
C ALA A 166 15.63 -9.54 33.20
N PRO A 167 15.14 -8.29 33.01
CA PRO A 167 14.40 -7.56 34.05
C PRO A 167 12.98 -8.15 34.27
N PRO A 168 12.39 -7.97 35.46
CA PRO A 168 11.08 -8.53 35.79
C PRO A 168 9.93 -7.81 35.08
N ALA A 169 8.84 -8.54 34.86
CA ALA A 169 7.60 -7.99 34.33
C ALA A 169 7.03 -6.90 35.25
N SER A 170 6.56 -5.80 34.64
CA SER A 170 5.72 -4.79 35.27
C SER A 170 4.25 -5.06 34.94
N ASP A 171 3.45 -5.27 35.98
CA ASP A 171 2.03 -5.63 35.87
C ASP A 171 1.24 -4.54 35.12
N HIS A 172 0.44 -4.94 34.13
CA HIS A 172 -0.52 -4.05 33.46
C HIS A 172 -1.92 -4.35 34.01
N ASP A 173 -2.47 -3.40 34.76
CA ASP A 173 -3.88 -3.42 35.14
C ASP A 173 -4.74 -3.14 33.90
N ALA A 174 -5.69 -4.05 33.63
CA ALA A 174 -6.64 -3.91 32.55
C ALA A 174 -7.97 -3.38 33.09
N ASP A 175 -8.39 -2.21 32.63
CA ASP A 175 -9.79 -1.76 32.62
C ASP A 175 -9.91 -0.63 31.58
N GLY A 176 -10.70 -0.83 30.52
CA GLY A 176 -10.78 0.12 29.40
C GLY A 176 -11.29 -0.49 28.10
N ALA A 177 -12.49 -1.08 28.13
CA ALA A 177 -13.23 -1.34 26.90
C ALA A 177 -14.23 -0.20 26.71
N ASP A 178 -14.09 0.58 25.63
CA ASP A 178 -15.18 1.34 25.00
C ASP A 178 -14.79 1.74 23.55
N ASP A 179 -15.78 1.63 22.67
CA ASP A 179 -15.95 2.23 21.33
C ASP A 179 -14.81 2.17 20.27
N HIS A 180 -14.85 1.09 19.47
CA HIS A 180 -14.46 1.15 18.06
C HIS A 180 -15.55 1.83 17.22
N ASP A 181 -15.27 2.98 16.60
CA ASP A 181 -15.73 3.33 15.23
C ASP A 181 -15.16 4.69 14.73
N GLU A 182 -13.91 5.01 15.09
CA GLU A 182 -13.15 6.07 14.39
C GLU A 182 -12.68 5.52 13.05
N VAL A 183 -13.50 5.70 12.01
CA VAL A 183 -13.09 5.47 10.62
C VAL A 183 -11.98 6.48 10.31
N ALA A 184 -10.73 6.01 10.27
CA ALA A 184 -9.56 6.85 10.05
C ALA A 184 -9.81 7.83 8.89
N SER A 185 -9.71 9.14 9.17
CA SER A 185 -10.10 10.17 8.21
C SER A 185 -9.30 9.99 6.92
N SER A 186 -10.02 9.90 5.80
CA SER A 186 -9.48 9.50 4.49
C SER A 186 -8.70 10.62 3.79
N ASP A 187 -7.97 11.42 4.55
CA ASP A 187 -7.25 12.61 4.11
C ASP A 187 -5.76 12.33 3.82
N GLY A 188 -5.25 11.16 4.22
CA GLY A 188 -3.95 10.64 3.80
C GLY A 188 -3.99 10.04 2.38
N PRO A 189 -2.85 10.03 1.65
CA PRO A 189 -2.75 9.33 0.37
C PRO A 189 -2.97 7.81 0.56
N PRO A 190 -3.45 7.10 -0.47
CA PRO A 190 -3.73 5.67 -0.34
C PRO A 190 -2.44 4.89 -0.08
N ALA A 191 -2.53 3.89 0.79
CA ALA A 191 -1.38 3.05 1.16
C ALA A 191 -0.94 2.12 0.04
N CYS A 192 -1.77 1.92 -0.99
CA CYS A 192 -1.43 1.12 -2.16
C CYS A 192 -2.10 1.65 -3.45
N GLY A 193 -1.60 1.19 -4.60
CA GLY A 193 -2.17 1.42 -5.92
C GLY A 193 -1.61 2.66 -6.63
N PRO A 194 -2.23 3.09 -7.75
CA PRO A 194 -1.61 4.03 -8.70
C PRO A 194 -1.49 5.48 -8.22
N ASN A 195 -1.88 5.79 -6.98
CA ASN A 195 -1.71 7.10 -6.35
C ASN A 195 -0.92 7.01 -5.02
N TYR A 196 -0.22 5.90 -4.78
CA TYR A 196 0.74 5.80 -3.67
C TYR A 196 1.96 6.66 -3.98
N ASP A 197 2.31 7.56 -3.07
CA ASP A 197 3.54 8.35 -3.13
C ASP A 197 4.14 8.47 -1.73
N ILE A 198 5.29 7.81 -1.53
CA ILE A 198 6.02 7.85 -0.26
C ILE A 198 6.81 9.16 -0.08
N ALA A 199 7.17 9.84 -1.18
CA ALA A 199 7.87 11.12 -1.11
C ALA A 199 6.96 12.24 -0.57
N ALA A 200 5.64 12.08 -0.68
CA ALA A 200 4.66 12.94 -0.03
C ALA A 200 4.71 12.88 1.52
N PHE A 201 5.41 11.89 2.10
CA PHE A 201 5.63 11.77 3.56
C PHE A 201 7.02 12.26 4.02
N GLU A 202 8.04 12.24 3.17
CA GLU A 202 9.39 12.73 3.54
C GLU A 202 9.39 14.23 3.90
N ASP A 203 8.47 15.01 3.31
CA ASP A 203 8.24 16.42 3.65
C ASP A 203 7.56 16.63 5.03
N HIS A 204 7.03 15.57 5.66
CA HIS A 204 6.22 15.66 6.88
C HIS A 204 6.94 15.21 8.17
N ASP A 205 8.02 14.43 8.07
CA ASP A 205 8.84 13.98 9.20
C ASP A 205 10.17 14.77 9.36
N ALA A 206 10.40 15.76 8.50
CA ALA A 206 11.68 16.49 8.40
C ALA A 206 12.00 17.43 9.59
N ASP A 207 11.07 17.63 10.53
CA ASP A 207 11.31 18.34 11.79
C ASP A 207 11.62 17.40 12.98
N GLY A 208 11.38 16.09 12.85
CA GLY A 208 11.61 15.11 13.89
C GLY A 208 10.71 15.28 15.12
N THR A 209 9.63 16.06 15.02
CA THR A 209 8.62 16.23 16.06
C THR A 209 7.36 15.49 15.66
N ALA A 210 7.32 14.21 16.02
CA ALA A 210 6.06 13.52 16.28
C ALA A 210 5.42 14.18 17.52
N ASP A 211 4.80 15.34 17.30
CA ASP A 211 4.00 16.04 18.30
C ASP A 211 2.76 15.19 18.58
N HIS A 212 2.94 14.21 19.47
CA HIS A 212 1.91 13.81 20.41
C HIS A 212 1.66 14.98 21.37
N ASP A 213 1.15 16.08 20.80
CA ASP A 213 0.65 17.22 21.54
C ASP A 213 -0.59 16.74 22.28
N GLU A 214 -0.35 16.39 23.53
CA GLU A 214 -1.31 16.23 24.62
C GLU A 214 -2.53 17.13 24.37
N ALA A 215 -3.71 16.53 24.20
CA ALA A 215 -4.94 17.30 24.02
C ALA A 215 -5.01 18.34 25.14
N PRO A 216 -5.08 19.65 24.82
CA PRO A 216 -4.83 20.68 25.82
C PRO A 216 -5.84 20.51 26.95
N ALA A 217 -5.31 20.32 28.16
CA ALA A 217 -6.11 20.31 29.37
C ALA A 217 -7.01 21.54 29.33
N GLN A 218 -8.33 21.30 29.25
CA GLN A 218 -9.29 22.38 29.30
C GLN A 218 -9.24 22.91 30.74
N ASP A 219 -8.45 23.96 30.94
CA ASP A 219 -8.54 24.86 32.09
C ASP A 219 -9.93 25.48 32.07
N GLY A 220 -10.91 24.70 32.53
CA GLY A 220 -12.28 25.12 32.68
C GLY A 220 -12.34 26.14 33.79
N ASP A 221 -12.47 27.42 33.42
CA ASP A 221 -12.76 28.52 34.32
C ASP A 221 -13.94 28.14 35.24
N HIS A 222 -13.63 27.72 36.47
CA HIS A 222 -14.63 27.57 37.51
C HIS A 222 -15.05 28.97 37.96
N ALA A 223 -16.07 29.48 37.28
CA ALA A 223 -16.79 30.68 37.69
C ALA A 223 -17.24 30.54 39.14
N GLU A 224 -17.01 31.58 39.94
CA GLU A 224 -17.46 31.68 41.33
C GLU A 224 -19.00 31.83 41.36
N ASP A 225 -19.72 30.71 41.29
CA ASP A 225 -21.15 30.68 41.61
C ASP A 225 -21.33 30.94 43.11
N GLY A 226 -21.97 32.07 43.42
CA GLY A 226 -22.04 32.59 44.78
C GLY A 226 -22.86 31.72 45.74
N ASP A 227 -22.39 31.68 46.99
CA ASP A 227 -23.11 31.16 48.15
C ASP A 227 -24.22 32.14 48.59
N PRO A 228 -25.49 31.68 48.54
CA PRO A 228 -26.41 31.98 49.62
C PRO A 228 -27.13 30.71 50.09
N ASP A 229 -26.81 30.26 51.30
CA ASP A 229 -27.74 30.02 52.42
C ASP A 229 -27.04 29.05 53.41
N GLY A 230 -26.93 29.32 54.70
CA GLY A 230 -27.81 30.15 55.52
C GLY A 230 -28.54 29.31 56.58
N ASP A 231 -27.82 28.49 57.36
CA ASP A 231 -28.36 27.72 58.49
C ASP A 231 -27.42 27.79 59.71
N GLY A 232 -28.00 27.91 60.91
CA GLY A 232 -27.29 28.02 62.20
C GLY A 232 -27.57 26.86 63.17
N HIS A 233 -27.17 27.04 64.45
CA HIS A 233 -26.88 26.01 65.50
C HIS A 233 -25.48 25.39 65.32
N ASP A 234 -24.70 24.97 66.33
CA ASP A 234 -24.66 25.15 67.81
C ASP A 234 -23.22 24.72 68.29
N GLU A 235 -22.69 24.93 69.51
CA GLU A 235 -23.12 25.53 70.79
C GLU A 235 -22.00 26.49 71.32
N GLY A 236 -22.21 27.19 72.46
CA GLY A 236 -21.13 27.53 73.41
C GLY A 236 -20.90 29.00 73.78
#